data_AF-A0A1M6GG15-F1
#
_entry.id   AF-A0A1M6GG15-F1
#
_cell.length_a   1.000
_cell.length_b   1.000
_cell.length_c   1.000
_cell.angle_alpha   90.00
_cell.angle_beta   90.00
_cell.angle_gamma   90.00
#
_symmetry.space_group_name_H-M   'P 1'
#
loop_
_entity.id
_entity.type
_entity.pdbx_description
1 polymer ?
#
loop_
_entity_poly.entity_id
_entity_poly.type
_entity_poly.pdbx_seq_one_letter_code
_entity_poly.pdbx_strand_id
1 'polypeptide(L)'
;MRKKLKDNRGFTLVELLVVIAIIGILAAIIAPNAFKAIEKGKVAAAEADYKAIKAAALNFYTDTGKWAPSYTSTVPDSYLVTEPTSGYDGWNGPYIERWPSRNPWGGKYYYIKDGDWDFDGNNDSGYRFLQLDTVPASAIDRLISDLGSDVAKKKSDNTLINILISKD
;
A
#
# COMPACT_ATOMS: atom_id res chain seq x y z
N MET A 1 15.67 -64.57 29.36
CA MET A 1 15.15 -63.28 28.82
C MET A 1 16.15 -62.17 29.13
N ARG A 2 16.84 -61.59 28.12
CA ARG A 2 17.77 -60.46 28.31
C ARG A 2 16.99 -59.14 28.21
N LYS A 3 16.88 -58.42 29.32
CA LYS A 3 16.25 -57.09 29.39
C LYS A 3 17.20 -56.08 28.75
N LYS A 4 16.87 -55.54 27.57
CA LYS A 4 17.58 -54.38 26.99
C LYS A 4 17.33 -53.17 27.90
N LEU A 5 18.38 -52.68 28.55
CA LEU A 5 18.35 -51.39 29.24
C LEU A 5 18.20 -50.31 28.15
N LYS A 6 17.12 -49.53 28.22
CA LYS A 6 16.94 -48.35 27.36
C LYS A 6 17.95 -47.29 27.81
N ASP A 7 18.88 -46.96 26.93
CA ASP A 7 19.85 -45.88 27.07
C ASP A 7 19.12 -44.54 26.94
N ASN A 8 18.56 -44.04 28.04
CA ASN A 8 17.93 -42.73 28.10
C ASN A 8 19.04 -41.66 28.21
N ARG A 9 19.67 -41.31 27.10
CA ARG A 9 20.55 -40.15 27.02
C ARG A 9 19.70 -38.88 27.15
N GLY A 10 19.80 -38.20 28.28
CA GLY A 10 19.21 -36.88 28.48
C GLY A 10 19.99 -35.81 27.73
N PHE A 11 19.27 -34.78 27.26
CA PHE A 11 19.87 -33.57 26.68
C PHE A 11 20.70 -32.84 27.75
N THR A 12 21.92 -32.43 27.43
CA THR A 12 22.73 -31.62 28.36
C THR A 12 22.34 -30.14 28.26
N LEU A 13 22.44 -29.41 29.37
CA LEU A 13 22.22 -27.96 29.38
C LEU A 13 23.21 -27.23 28.47
N VAL A 14 24.44 -27.76 28.34
CA VAL A 14 25.47 -27.18 27.48
C VAL A 14 25.11 -27.31 26.01
N GLU A 15 24.56 -28.44 25.57
CA GLU A 15 24.09 -28.62 24.18
C GLU A 15 22.99 -27.63 23.84
N LEU A 16 22.03 -27.43 24.74
CA LEU A 16 20.98 -26.43 24.53
C LEU A 16 21.54 -25.01 24.48
N LEU A 17 22.51 -24.69 25.34
CA LEU A 17 23.15 -23.37 25.41
C LEU A 17 23.90 -23.03 24.11
N VAL A 18 24.66 -23.97 23.57
CA VAL A 18 25.38 -23.77 22.31
C VAL A 18 24.41 -23.56 21.15
N VAL A 19 23.30 -24.31 21.12
CA VAL A 19 22.28 -24.18 20.06
C VAL A 19 21.62 -22.80 20.08
N ILE A 20 21.16 -22.32 21.24
CA ILE A 20 20.53 -21.00 21.32
C ILE A 20 21.52 -19.87 21.04
N ALA A 21 22.81 -20.06 21.36
CA ALA A 21 23.86 -19.09 21.04
C ALA A 21 24.05 -18.97 19.51
N ILE A 22 24.12 -20.10 18.80
CA ILE A 22 24.23 -20.11 17.33
C ILE A 22 22.97 -19.51 16.69
N ILE A 23 21.77 -19.87 17.15
CA ILE A 23 20.50 -19.29 16.67
C ILE A 23 20.48 -17.78 16.91
N GLY A 24 20.95 -17.29 18.06
CA GLY A 24 21.05 -15.87 18.37
C GLY A 24 21.95 -15.10 17.40
N ILE A 25 23.12 -15.65 17.08
CA ILE A 25 24.06 -15.04 16.11
C ILE A 25 23.44 -14.97 14.72
N LEU A 26 22.84 -16.07 14.25
CA LEU A 26 22.19 -16.12 12.94
C LEU A 26 21.00 -15.15 12.85
N ALA A 27 20.16 -15.11 13.88
CA ALA A 27 19.02 -14.22 13.94
C ALA A 27 19.45 -12.74 13.90
N ALA A 28 20.52 -12.37 14.61
CA ALA A 28 21.03 -11.00 14.63
C ALA A 28 21.48 -10.50 13.24
N ILE A 29 22.04 -11.37 12.41
CA ILE A 29 22.48 -11.02 11.05
C ILE A 29 21.30 -10.94 10.08
N ILE A 30 20.34 -11.86 10.18
CA ILE A 30 19.25 -12.00 9.20
C ILE A 30 18.14 -10.98 9.44
N ALA A 31 17.78 -10.70 10.70
CA ALA A 31 16.65 -9.85 11.07
C ALA A 31 16.61 -8.49 10.35
N PRO A 32 17.68 -7.65 10.35
CA PRO A 32 17.61 -6.33 9.70
C PRO A 32 17.40 -6.42 8.19
N ASN A 33 17.97 -7.42 7.53
CA ASN A 33 17.79 -7.62 6.09
C ASN A 33 16.38 -8.10 5.75
N ALA A 34 15.81 -8.96 6.59
CA ALA A 34 14.42 -9.40 6.44
C ALA A 34 13.44 -8.23 6.54
N PHE A 35 13.63 -7.32 7.52
CA PHE A 35 12.77 -6.13 7.65
C PHE A 35 12.85 -5.21 6.43
N LYS A 36 14.04 -4.96 5.89
CA LYS A 36 14.22 -4.17 4.66
C LYS A 36 13.53 -4.81 3.46
N ALA A 37 13.62 -6.13 3.31
CA ALA A 37 12.97 -6.86 2.22
C ALA A 37 11.44 -6.78 2.33
N ILE A 38 10.88 -6.90 3.54
CA ILE A 38 9.45 -6.73 3.80
C ILE A 38 9.01 -5.31 3.44
N GLU A 39 9.75 -4.28 3.86
CA GLU A 39 9.44 -2.89 3.55
C GLU A 39 9.44 -2.63 2.03
N LYS A 40 10.46 -3.13 1.33
CA LYS A 40 10.52 -3.05 -0.14
C LYS A 40 9.32 -3.73 -0.81
N GLY A 41 8.93 -4.90 -0.31
CA GLY A 41 7.74 -5.62 -0.81
C GLY A 41 6.45 -4.82 -0.59
N LYS A 42 6.32 -4.13 0.54
CA LYS A 42 5.18 -3.25 0.83
C LYS A 42 5.12 -2.05 -0.11
N VAL A 43 6.25 -1.40 -0.39
CA VAL A 43 6.34 -0.29 -1.36
C VAL A 43 5.89 -0.77 -2.75
N ALA A 44 6.45 -1.90 -3.22
CA ALA A 44 6.09 -2.46 -4.52
C ALA A 44 4.60 -2.84 -4.62
N ALA A 45 4.01 -3.37 -3.55
CA ALA A 45 2.58 -3.65 -3.49
C ALA A 45 1.74 -2.36 -3.59
N ALA A 46 2.12 -1.30 -2.87
CA ALA A 46 1.43 -0.01 -2.93
C ALA A 46 1.49 0.62 -4.34
N GLU A 47 2.63 0.48 -5.03
CA GLU A 47 2.76 0.93 -6.43
C GLU A 47 1.89 0.13 -7.40
N ALA A 48 1.79 -1.18 -7.20
CA ALA A 48 0.93 -2.03 -8.00
C ALA A 48 -0.55 -1.65 -7.82
N ASP A 49 -0.98 -1.46 -6.58
CA ASP A 49 -2.33 -0.99 -6.25
C ASP A 49 -2.60 0.38 -6.89
N TYR A 50 -1.65 1.32 -6.78
CA TYR A 50 -1.75 2.63 -7.43
C TYR A 50 -1.92 2.52 -8.95
N LYS A 51 -1.12 1.71 -9.63
CA LYS A 51 -1.19 1.53 -11.09
C LYS A 51 -2.54 0.94 -11.50
N ALA A 52 -3.04 -0.06 -10.77
CA ALA A 52 -4.34 -0.66 -11.02
C ALA A 52 -5.48 0.36 -10.85
N ILE A 53 -5.47 1.13 -9.75
CA ILE A 53 -6.48 2.16 -9.48
C ILE A 53 -6.42 3.29 -10.51
N LYS A 54 -5.21 3.72 -10.91
CA LYS A 54 -5.03 4.74 -11.95
C LYS A 54 -5.60 4.29 -13.29
N ALA A 55 -5.33 3.06 -13.71
CA ALA A 55 -5.90 2.49 -14.93
C ALA A 55 -7.44 2.41 -14.85
N ALA A 56 -7.98 1.95 -13.72
CA ALA A 56 -9.42 1.90 -13.48
C ALA A 56 -10.08 3.29 -13.60
N ALA A 57 -9.47 4.32 -13.01
CA ALA A 57 -9.96 5.69 -13.09
C ALA A 57 -9.92 6.26 -14.52
N LEU A 58 -8.90 5.92 -15.31
CA LEU A 58 -8.82 6.30 -16.72
C LEU A 58 -9.90 5.62 -17.58
N ASN A 59 -10.15 4.33 -17.35
CA ASN A 59 -11.20 3.60 -18.05
C ASN A 59 -12.58 4.15 -17.68
N PHE A 60 -12.81 4.45 -16.40
CA PHE A 60 -14.02 5.14 -15.94
C PHE A 60 -14.25 6.45 -16.69
N TYR A 61 -13.20 7.27 -16.84
CA TYR A 61 -13.28 8.52 -17.58
C TYR A 61 -13.56 8.30 -19.07
N THR A 62 -12.95 7.29 -19.67
CA THR A 62 -13.12 6.96 -21.09
C THR A 62 -14.56 6.56 -21.39
N ASP A 63 -15.19 5.78 -20.50
CA ASP A 63 -16.53 5.24 -20.72
C ASP A 63 -17.64 6.26 -20.36
N THR A 64 -17.45 7.00 -19.27
CA THR A 64 -18.49 7.92 -18.75
C THR A 64 -18.31 9.38 -19.18
N GLY A 65 -17.14 9.72 -19.76
CA GLY A 65 -16.73 11.09 -20.07
C GLY A 65 -16.51 11.98 -18.83
N LYS A 66 -16.58 11.40 -17.62
CA LYS A 66 -16.42 12.09 -16.34
C LYS A 66 -15.46 11.34 -15.45
N TRP A 67 -14.74 12.06 -14.62
CA TRP A 67 -13.88 11.42 -13.63
C TRP A 67 -14.70 10.84 -12.49
N ALA A 68 -14.19 9.76 -11.89
CA ALA A 68 -14.70 9.22 -10.66
C ALA A 68 -14.80 10.30 -9.57
N PRO A 69 -15.85 10.30 -8.73
CA PRO A 69 -15.99 11.27 -7.66
C PRO A 69 -14.93 11.06 -6.58
N SER A 70 -14.67 12.10 -5.79
CA SER A 70 -13.87 11.94 -4.57
C SER A 70 -14.53 10.94 -3.62
N TYR A 71 -13.71 10.21 -2.88
CA TYR A 71 -14.13 9.33 -1.80
C TYR A 71 -15.09 10.05 -0.86
N THR A 72 -16.16 9.37 -0.50
CA THR A 72 -17.05 9.72 0.60
C THR A 72 -17.35 8.47 1.42
N SER A 73 -17.90 8.62 2.62
CA SER A 73 -18.33 7.47 3.43
C SER A 73 -19.44 6.64 2.76
N THR A 74 -20.21 7.23 1.84
CA THR A 74 -21.27 6.55 1.08
C THR A 74 -20.76 5.93 -0.21
N VAL A 75 -19.62 6.39 -0.74
CA VAL A 75 -19.00 5.92 -1.98
C VAL A 75 -17.50 5.66 -1.73
N PRO A 76 -17.16 4.58 -1.00
CA PRO A 76 -15.79 4.35 -0.55
C PRO A 76 -14.83 3.92 -1.67
N ASP A 77 -15.36 3.45 -2.79
CA ASP A 77 -14.64 2.97 -3.97
C ASP A 77 -14.69 3.96 -5.14
N SER A 78 -15.25 5.16 -4.93
CA SER A 78 -15.44 6.17 -5.98
C SER A 78 -16.13 5.63 -7.25
N TYR A 79 -17.05 4.68 -7.11
CA TYR A 79 -17.74 3.99 -8.23
C TYR A 79 -16.83 3.21 -9.19
N LEU A 80 -15.58 2.93 -8.78
CA LEU A 80 -14.65 2.12 -9.58
C LEU A 80 -14.98 0.62 -9.52
N VAL A 81 -15.76 0.19 -8.53
CA VAL A 81 -16.24 -1.20 -8.38
C VAL A 81 -17.76 -1.24 -8.45
N THR A 82 -18.43 -0.38 -7.69
CA THR A 82 -19.88 -0.35 -7.56
C THR A 82 -20.50 0.61 -8.56
N GLU A 83 -21.55 0.17 -9.26
CA GLU A 83 -22.27 1.01 -10.22
C GLU A 83 -22.85 2.28 -9.53
N PRO A 84 -22.67 3.47 -10.12
CA PRO A 84 -23.22 4.70 -9.60
C PRO A 84 -24.75 4.74 -9.72
N THR A 85 -25.44 5.21 -8.68
CA THR A 85 -26.92 5.32 -8.70
C THR A 85 -27.43 6.35 -9.71
N SER A 86 -26.63 7.37 -10.04
CA SER A 86 -26.96 8.39 -11.05
C SER A 86 -25.74 9.23 -11.44
N GLY A 87 -25.83 9.95 -12.56
CA GLY A 87 -24.89 11.01 -12.93
C GLY A 87 -23.70 10.59 -13.80
N TYR A 88 -23.57 9.29 -14.10
CA TYR A 88 -22.49 8.70 -14.90
C TYR A 88 -23.07 7.75 -15.95
N ASP A 89 -23.61 8.33 -17.02
CA ASP A 89 -24.08 7.56 -18.17
C ASP A 89 -22.90 6.83 -18.82
N GLY A 90 -23.12 5.62 -19.31
CA GLY A 90 -22.06 4.82 -19.96
C GLY A 90 -21.14 4.08 -19.00
N TRP A 91 -21.46 3.99 -17.70
CA TRP A 91 -20.70 3.14 -16.79
C TRP A 91 -20.72 1.68 -17.26
N ASN A 92 -19.53 1.12 -17.47
CA ASN A 92 -19.32 -0.26 -17.96
C ASN A 92 -18.36 -1.04 -17.05
N GLY A 93 -18.38 -0.69 -15.76
CA GLY A 93 -17.55 -1.33 -14.75
C GLY A 93 -18.04 -2.74 -14.38
N PRO A 94 -17.41 -3.36 -13.37
CA PRO A 94 -16.40 -2.79 -12.49
C PRO A 94 -15.08 -2.53 -13.21
N TYR A 95 -14.44 -1.39 -12.94
CA TYR A 95 -13.15 -1.00 -13.54
C TYR A 95 -11.94 -1.57 -12.79
N ILE A 96 -12.16 -2.05 -11.57
CA ILE A 96 -11.23 -2.84 -10.78
C ILE A 96 -12.01 -3.94 -10.07
N GLU A 97 -11.45 -5.14 -9.97
CA GLU A 97 -12.18 -6.31 -9.40
C GLU A 97 -12.65 -6.06 -7.97
N ARG A 98 -11.85 -5.33 -7.18
CA ARG A 98 -12.17 -5.00 -5.80
C ARG A 98 -11.37 -3.79 -5.33
N TRP A 99 -12.02 -2.92 -4.58
CA TRP A 99 -11.35 -1.81 -3.91
C TRP A 99 -10.46 -2.34 -2.77
N PRO A 100 -9.17 -1.98 -2.72
CA PRO A 100 -8.31 -2.41 -1.64
C PRO A 100 -8.80 -1.87 -0.30
N SER A 101 -9.19 -2.76 0.61
CA SER A 101 -9.70 -2.36 1.92
C SER A 101 -8.62 -1.77 2.83
N ARG A 102 -7.35 -2.16 2.61
CA ARG A 102 -6.18 -1.65 3.33
C ARG A 102 -4.96 -1.54 2.43
N ASN A 103 -4.10 -0.58 2.72
CA ASN A 103 -2.77 -0.47 2.13
C ASN A 103 -1.77 -1.40 2.86
N PRO A 104 -0.54 -1.58 2.33
CA PRO A 104 0.47 -2.48 2.89
C PRO A 104 0.93 -2.17 4.33
N TRP A 105 0.61 -0.98 4.85
CA TRP A 105 0.90 -0.56 6.22
C TRP A 105 -0.34 -0.61 7.13
N GLY A 106 -1.47 -1.10 6.61
CA GLY A 106 -2.71 -1.26 7.37
C GLY A 106 -3.59 -0.01 7.36
N GLY A 107 -3.18 1.05 6.68
CA GLY A 107 -3.99 2.23 6.40
C GLY A 107 -5.00 2.00 5.28
N LYS A 108 -5.66 3.05 4.80
CA LYS A 108 -6.62 3.02 3.68
C LYS A 108 -6.13 3.81 2.47
N TYR A 109 -6.80 3.56 1.34
CA TYR A 109 -6.71 4.33 0.11
C TYR A 109 -7.93 5.24 -0.03
N TYR A 110 -7.71 6.47 -0.49
CA TYR A 110 -8.77 7.40 -0.83
C TYR A 110 -8.49 7.96 -2.22
N TYR A 111 -9.44 7.81 -3.14
CA TYR A 111 -9.43 8.56 -4.38
C TYR A 111 -9.95 9.96 -4.09
N ILE A 112 -9.15 10.99 -4.32
CA ILE A 112 -9.52 12.36 -3.95
C ILE A 112 -9.41 13.25 -5.19
N LYS A 113 -10.47 14.02 -5.44
CA LYS A 113 -10.39 15.17 -6.33
C LYS A 113 -9.88 16.33 -5.50
N ASP A 114 -8.87 17.00 -6.02
CA ASP A 114 -8.34 18.19 -5.38
C ASP A 114 -9.41 19.29 -5.29
N GLY A 115 -9.53 19.83 -4.08
CA GLY A 115 -10.38 20.97 -3.75
C GLY A 115 -9.52 22.18 -3.47
N ASP A 116 -8.83 22.16 -2.32
CA ASP A 116 -7.97 23.24 -1.81
C ASP A 116 -6.50 22.80 -1.59
N TRP A 117 -6.11 21.58 -1.97
CA TRP A 117 -4.76 21.07 -1.70
C TRP A 117 -3.86 21.20 -2.92
N ASP A 118 -3.14 22.31 -2.95
CA ASP A 118 -2.20 22.68 -3.99
C ASP A 118 -1.08 21.64 -4.23
N PHE A 119 -1.31 20.70 -5.16
CA PHE A 119 -0.33 19.65 -5.46
C PHE A 119 0.97 20.22 -6.01
N ASP A 120 0.93 21.27 -6.84
CA ASP A 120 2.11 21.86 -7.50
C ASP A 120 2.59 23.19 -6.91
N GLY A 121 1.86 23.77 -5.95
CA GLY A 121 2.21 25.04 -5.32
C GLY A 121 1.68 26.28 -6.05
N ASN A 122 0.78 26.10 -7.02
CA ASN A 122 0.24 27.15 -7.89
C ASN A 122 -1.27 27.45 -7.68
N ASN A 123 -1.88 26.88 -6.64
CA ASN A 123 -3.31 26.99 -6.31
C ASN A 123 -4.21 26.53 -7.48
N ASP A 124 -3.74 25.53 -8.21
CA ASP A 124 -4.40 24.93 -9.36
C ASP A 124 -5.47 23.93 -8.90
N SER A 125 -6.63 23.95 -9.54
CA SER A 125 -7.68 22.94 -9.34
C SER A 125 -7.60 21.86 -10.42
N GLY A 126 -8.25 20.71 -10.18
CA GLY A 126 -8.41 19.67 -11.21
C GLY A 126 -7.41 18.52 -11.10
N TYR A 127 -6.55 18.53 -10.08
CA TYR A 127 -5.78 17.34 -9.75
C TYR A 127 -6.67 16.24 -9.18
N ARG A 128 -6.31 15.00 -9.49
CA ARG A 128 -6.87 13.80 -8.86
C ARG A 128 -5.71 12.95 -8.38
N PHE A 129 -5.79 12.51 -7.14
CA PHE A 129 -4.73 11.73 -6.53
C PHE A 129 -5.30 10.57 -5.73
N LEU A 130 -4.47 9.54 -5.60
CA LEU A 130 -4.65 8.47 -4.64
C LEU A 130 -3.93 8.87 -3.35
N GLN A 131 -4.68 9.11 -2.29
CA GLN A 131 -4.13 9.35 -0.96
C GLN A 131 -4.01 8.03 -0.21
N LEU A 132 -2.84 7.78 0.38
CA LEU A 132 -2.61 6.67 1.30
C LEU A 132 -2.45 7.22 2.71
N ASP A 133 -3.14 6.63 3.68
CA ASP A 133 -2.96 6.96 5.09
C ASP A 133 -2.01 6.01 5.84
N THR A 134 -1.50 6.45 6.98
CA THR A 134 -0.70 5.61 7.89
C THR A 134 0.56 5.02 7.22
N VAL A 135 1.20 5.77 6.32
CA VAL A 135 2.42 5.34 5.62
C VAL A 135 3.66 5.79 6.41
N PRO A 136 4.60 4.89 6.76
CA PRO A 136 5.85 5.28 7.40
C PRO A 136 6.67 6.25 6.53
N ALA A 137 7.33 7.22 7.17
CA ALA A 137 8.12 8.23 6.45
C ALA A 137 9.18 7.61 5.51
N SER A 138 9.85 6.55 5.93
CA SER A 138 10.83 5.81 5.11
C SER A 138 10.21 5.24 3.83
N ALA A 139 8.96 4.77 3.90
CA ALA A 139 8.24 4.26 2.74
C ALA A 139 7.74 5.39 1.83
N ILE A 140 7.34 6.54 2.40
CA ILE A 140 7.00 7.74 1.61
C ILE A 140 8.19 8.17 0.78
N ASP A 141 9.37 8.29 1.38
CA ASP A 141 10.59 8.72 0.67
C ASP A 141 10.95 7.74 -0.47
N ARG A 142 10.72 6.44 -0.27
CA ARG A 142 10.89 5.41 -1.31
C ARG A 142 9.89 5.57 -2.44
N LEU A 143 8.59 5.70 -2.13
CA LEU A 143 7.55 5.91 -3.13
C LEU A 143 7.79 7.16 -3.96
N ILE A 144 8.25 8.25 -3.34
CA ILE A 144 8.59 9.50 -4.05
C ILE A 144 9.82 9.28 -4.93
N SER A 145 10.84 8.56 -4.45
CA SER A 145 12.02 8.21 -5.24
C SER A 145 11.68 7.34 -6.45
N ASP A 146 10.74 6.39 -6.31
CA ASP A 146 10.42 5.40 -7.34
C ASP A 146 9.41 5.94 -8.36
N LEU A 147 8.45 6.76 -7.93
CA LEU A 147 7.41 7.36 -8.80
C LEU A 147 7.79 8.74 -9.33
N GLY A 148 8.75 9.42 -8.70
CA GLY A 148 9.15 10.79 -9.01
C GLY A 148 8.38 11.84 -8.19
N SER A 149 9.05 12.94 -7.88
CA SER A 149 8.50 14.07 -7.11
C SER A 149 7.36 14.82 -7.80
N ASP A 150 7.23 14.64 -9.11
CA ASP A 150 6.15 15.24 -9.91
C ASP A 150 4.86 14.43 -9.81
N VAL A 151 4.94 13.16 -9.39
CA VAL A 151 3.81 12.24 -9.30
C VAL A 151 3.42 11.99 -7.85
N ALA A 152 4.39 11.80 -6.95
CA ALA A 152 4.11 11.51 -5.55
C ALA A 152 4.60 12.63 -4.65
N LYS A 153 3.72 13.12 -3.78
CA LYS A 153 4.04 14.18 -2.82
C LYS A 153 3.53 13.85 -1.43
N LYS A 154 4.37 14.20 -0.47
CA LYS A 154 4.11 14.03 0.96
C LYS A 154 3.22 15.17 1.46
N LYS A 155 2.27 14.88 2.34
CA LYS A 155 1.51 15.89 3.06
C LYS A 155 2.23 16.30 4.35
N SER A 156 1.95 17.50 4.87
CA SER A 156 2.66 18.13 6.00
C SER A 156 2.68 17.32 7.30
N ASP A 157 1.84 16.29 7.44
CA ASP A 157 1.70 15.43 8.63
C ASP A 157 2.65 14.23 8.67
N ASN A 158 3.53 14.06 7.67
CA ASN A 158 4.50 12.98 7.56
C ASN A 158 3.94 11.54 7.54
N THR A 159 2.63 11.36 7.41
CA THR A 159 1.99 10.03 7.40
C THR A 159 1.05 9.83 6.21
N LEU A 160 0.73 10.92 5.50
CA LEU A 160 -0.05 10.90 4.27
C LEU A 160 0.85 11.15 3.05
N ILE A 161 0.58 10.40 1.99
CA ILE A 161 1.17 10.59 0.67
C ILE A 161 0.06 10.64 -0.37
N ASN A 162 0.17 11.60 -1.28
CA ASN A 162 -0.71 11.77 -2.43
C ASN A 162 0.04 11.39 -3.70
N ILE A 163 -0.55 10.51 -4.49
CA ILE A 163 0.03 10.04 -5.75
C ILE A 163 -0.90 10.45 -6.90
N LEU A 164 -0.40 11.27 -7.81
CA LEU A 164 -1.13 11.85 -8.92
C LEU A 164 -1.68 10.78 -9.87
N ILE A 165 -2.98 10.85 -10.13
CA ILE A 165 -3.70 10.03 -11.10
C ILE A 165 -3.83 10.83 -12.41
N SER A 166 -4.34 12.06 -12.33
CA SER A 166 -4.56 12.94 -13.49
C SER A 166 -4.58 14.41 -13.10
N LYS A 167 -4.30 15.28 -14.07
CA LYS A 167 -4.56 16.73 -14.05
C LYS A 167 -5.50 17.02 -15.23
N ASP A 168 -6.61 17.71 -14.96
CA ASP A 168 -7.53 18.21 -16.01
C ASP A 168 -6.92 19.36 -16.83
#